data_AF-A0A415DU71-F1
#
_entry.id   AF-A0A415DU71-F1
#
_cell.length_a   1.000
_cell.length_b   1.000
_cell.length_c   1.000
_cell.angle_alpha   90.00
_cell.angle_beta   90.00
_cell.angle_gamma   90.00
#
_symmetry.space_group_name_H-M   'P 1'
#
loop_
_entity.id
_entity.type
_entity.pdbx_description
1 polymer ?
#
loop_
_entity_poly.entity_id
_entity_poly.type
_entity_poly.pdbx_seq_one_letter_code
_entity_poly.pdbx_strand_id
1 'polypeptide(L)'
;MELTIEQLKELEDMSAALLPPSEIAILMDIPAEQRDVFCEICKTHKLSAIYTAYQKGKLRTKYELRKTVVKLAKAGSPAAEPLADKYMLEQISKE
;
A
#
# COMPACT_ATOMS: atom_id res chain seq x y z
N MET A 1 3.74 15.50 -13.83
CA MET A 1 2.76 15.67 -12.74
C MET A 1 3.51 15.58 -11.43
N GLU A 2 3.32 16.55 -10.54
CA GLU A 2 3.94 16.63 -9.22
C GLU A 2 2.86 16.94 -8.19
N LEU A 3 3.02 16.46 -6.96
CA LEU A 3 2.09 16.69 -5.85
C LEU A 3 2.81 17.44 -4.74
N THR A 4 2.07 18.24 -3.97
CA THR A 4 2.61 18.87 -2.76
C THR A 4 2.89 17.82 -1.67
N ILE A 5 3.63 18.22 -0.63
CA ILE A 5 3.93 17.33 0.50
C ILE A 5 2.63 16.88 1.19
N GLU A 6 1.66 17.78 1.31
CA GLU A 6 0.35 17.52 1.91
C GLU A 6 -0.44 16.50 1.07
N GLN A 7 -0.48 16.67 -0.25
CA GLN A 7 -1.14 15.75 -1.17
C GLN A 7 -0.47 14.37 -1.18
N LEU A 8 0.86 14.31 -1.08
CA LEU A 8 1.59 13.04 -0.94
C LEU A 8 1.24 12.32 0.36
N LYS A 9 1.04 13.07 1.46
CA LYS A 9 0.59 12.50 2.72
C LYS A 9 -0.84 11.96 2.64
N GLU A 10 -1.74 12.71 2.00
CA GLU A 10 -3.12 12.28 1.76
C GLU A 10 -3.18 10.98 0.93
N LEU A 11 -2.37 10.91 -0.13
CA LEU A 11 -2.18 9.72 -0.94
C LEU A 11 -1.67 8.52 -0.11
N GLU A 12 -0.67 8.73 0.75
CA GLU A 12 -0.15 7.68 1.63
C GLU A 12 -1.24 7.16 2.58
N ASP A 13 -2.04 8.05 3.16
CA ASP A 13 -3.10 7.69 4.11
C ASP A 13 -4.26 6.96 3.44
N MET A 14 -4.72 7.41 2.26
CA MET A 14 -5.73 6.70 1.47
C MET A 14 -5.23 5.35 0.96
N SER A 15 -3.96 5.28 0.54
CA SER A 15 -3.35 4.00 0.15
C SER A 15 -3.20 3.03 1.32
N ALA A 16 -2.93 3.54 2.53
CA ALA A 16 -2.96 2.73 3.75
C ALA A 16 -4.37 2.21 4.05
N ALA A 17 -5.43 2.94 3.69
CA ALA A 17 -6.79 2.44 3.72
C ALA A 17 -7.11 1.43 2.59
N LEU A 18 -6.10 1.01 1.82
CA LEU A 18 -6.17 0.02 0.73
C LEU A 18 -6.99 0.46 -0.49
N LEU A 19 -7.13 1.77 -0.70
CA LEU A 19 -7.77 2.29 -1.92
C LEU A 19 -6.87 2.13 -3.15
N PRO A 20 -7.41 1.76 -4.31
CA PRO A 20 -6.66 1.73 -5.56
C PRO A 20 -6.40 3.15 -6.10
N PRO A 21 -5.35 3.36 -6.93
CA PRO A 21 -4.99 4.69 -7.43
C PRO A 21 -6.11 5.39 -8.19
N SER A 22 -6.97 4.64 -8.89
CA SER A 22 -8.10 5.20 -9.65
C SER A 22 -9.15 5.86 -8.77
N GLU A 23 -9.41 5.29 -7.58
CA GLU A 23 -10.34 5.87 -6.60
C GLU A 23 -9.70 7.06 -5.89
N ILE A 24 -8.42 6.93 -5.52
CA ILE A 24 -7.67 8.03 -4.91
C ILE A 24 -7.60 9.24 -5.85
N ALA A 25 -7.40 9.03 -7.14
CA ALA A 25 -7.39 10.10 -8.13
C ALA A 25 -8.72 10.87 -8.19
N ILE A 26 -9.85 10.20 -7.95
CA ILE A 26 -11.16 10.85 -7.85
C ILE A 26 -11.26 11.64 -6.54
N LEU A 27 -10.85 11.06 -5.42
CA LEU A 27 -10.92 11.70 -4.10
C LEU A 27 -10.00 12.93 -3.98
N MET A 28 -8.84 12.91 -4.65
CA MET A 28 -7.89 14.02 -4.70
C MET A 28 -8.23 15.06 -5.79
N ASP A 29 -9.41 14.96 -6.41
CA ASP A 29 -9.85 15.84 -7.50
C ASP A 29 -8.83 15.95 -8.66
N ILE A 30 -8.11 14.86 -8.96
CA ILE A 30 -7.21 14.82 -10.11
C ILE A 30 -8.06 14.94 -11.39
N PRO A 31 -7.72 15.90 -12.28
CA PRO A 31 -8.44 16.09 -13.53
C PRO A 31 -8.54 14.81 -14.35
N ALA A 32 -9.68 14.57 -14.99
CA ALA A 32 -10.01 13.30 -15.66
C ALA A 32 -8.93 12.88 -16.67
N GLU A 33 -8.40 13.84 -17.42
CA GLU A 33 -7.35 13.66 -18.42
C GLU A 33 -5.98 13.29 -17.84
N GLN A 34 -5.77 13.45 -16.53
CA GLN A 34 -4.51 13.12 -15.84
C GLN A 34 -4.61 11.84 -15.00
N ARG A 35 -5.80 11.25 -14.84
CA ARG A 35 -6.02 10.09 -13.95
C ARG A 35 -5.25 8.85 -14.39
N ASP A 36 -5.16 8.60 -15.70
CA ASP A 36 -4.41 7.46 -16.23
C ASP A 36 -2.91 7.59 -15.93
N VAL A 37 -2.36 8.79 -16.15
CA VAL A 37 -0.96 9.13 -15.84
C VAL A 37 -0.69 8.98 -14.35
N PHE A 38 -1.61 9.47 -13.49
CA PHE A 38 -1.50 9.29 -12.04
C PHE A 38 -1.47 7.81 -11.64
N CYS A 39 -2.40 7.01 -12.19
CA CYS A 39 -2.48 5.59 -11.91
C CYS A 39 -1.22 4.84 -12.34
N GLU A 40 -0.64 5.21 -13.48
CA GLU A 40 0.62 4.67 -13.96
C GLU A 40 1.78 5.02 -13.02
N ILE A 41 1.90 6.30 -12.63
CA ILE A 41 2.93 6.76 -11.69
C ILE A 41 2.89 5.98 -10.37
N CYS A 42 1.71 5.77 -9.78
CA CYS A 42 1.58 4.98 -8.56
C CYS A 42 2.12 3.53 -8.69
N LYS A 43 2.12 2.96 -9.90
CA LYS A 43 2.43 1.54 -10.15
C LYS A 43 3.85 1.29 -10.64
N THR A 44 4.40 2.14 -11.52
CA THR A 44 5.61 1.80 -12.29
C THR A 44 6.77 2.77 -12.08
N HIS A 45 6.52 4.04 -11.75
CA HIS A 45 7.54 5.08 -11.71
C HIS A 45 8.30 5.12 -10.37
N LYS A 46 9.20 4.14 -10.15
CA LYS A 46 9.91 3.93 -8.87
C LYS A 46 10.69 5.12 -8.31
N LEU A 47 11.09 6.07 -9.16
CA LEU A 47 11.82 7.28 -8.75
C LEU A 47 10.89 8.44 -8.36
N SER A 48 9.58 8.29 -8.54
CA SER A 48 8.60 9.32 -8.22
C SER A 48 8.25 9.35 -6.72
N ALA A 49 8.08 10.54 -6.17
CA ALA A 49 7.53 10.74 -4.83
C ALA A 49 6.11 10.16 -4.70
N ILE A 50 5.31 10.23 -5.76
CA ILE A 50 3.94 9.71 -5.82
C ILE A 50 3.93 8.18 -5.74
N TYR A 51 4.80 7.52 -6.51
CA TYR A 51 5.01 6.08 -6.39
C TYR A 51 5.38 5.72 -4.95
N THR A 52 6.33 6.44 -4.37
CA THR A 52 6.85 6.16 -3.03
C THR A 52 5.76 6.30 -1.98
N ALA A 53 4.99 7.40 -1.99
CA ALA A 53 3.89 7.64 -1.07
C ALA A 53 2.80 6.55 -1.19
N TYR A 54 2.37 6.24 -2.42
CA TYR A 54 1.36 5.21 -2.65
C TYR A 54 1.83 3.83 -2.19
N GLN A 55 3.05 3.39 -2.57
CA GLN A 55 3.55 2.08 -2.15
C GLN A 55 3.80 2.01 -0.65
N LYS A 56 4.29 3.09 -0.03
CA LYS A 56 4.54 3.17 1.40
C LYS A 56 3.25 3.00 2.20
N GLY A 57 2.15 3.66 1.81
CA GLY A 57 0.84 3.50 2.45
C GLY A 57 0.38 2.04 2.43
N LYS A 58 0.39 1.42 1.25
CA LYS A 58 0.02 0.00 1.08
C LYS A 58 0.90 -0.95 1.89
N LEU A 59 2.21 -0.72 1.92
CA LEU A 59 3.16 -1.54 2.67
C LEU A 59 3.01 -1.35 4.19
N ARG A 60 2.68 -0.14 4.66
CA ARG A 60 2.40 0.15 6.07
C ARG A 60 1.25 -0.72 6.59
N THR A 61 0.13 -0.74 5.90
CA THR A 61 -1.03 -1.57 6.29
C THR A 61 -0.71 -3.06 6.20
N LYS A 62 0.00 -3.50 5.15
CA LYS A 62 0.47 -4.89 5.06
C LYS A 62 1.34 -5.27 6.25
N TYR A 63 2.26 -4.40 6.67
CA TYR A 63 3.13 -4.62 7.83
C TYR A 63 2.31 -4.73 9.12
N GLU A 64 1.39 -3.80 9.37
CA GLU A 64 0.57 -3.78 10.59
C GLU A 64 -0.33 -5.02 10.74
N LEU A 65 -0.97 -5.43 9.64
CA LEU A 65 -1.78 -6.65 9.62
C LEU A 65 -0.92 -7.89 9.87
N ARG A 66 0.22 -8.01 9.18
CA ARG A 66 1.13 -9.16 9.37
C ARG A 66 1.69 -9.21 10.79
N LYS A 67 2.08 -8.07 11.35
CA LYS A 67 2.57 -7.98 12.73
C LYS A 67 1.53 -8.51 13.73
N THR A 68 0.27 -8.15 13.53
CA THR A 68 -0.85 -8.61 14.38
C THR A 68 -1.04 -10.12 14.26
N VAL A 69 -1.09 -10.64 13.03
CA VAL A 69 -1.23 -12.09 12.78
C VAL A 69 -0.06 -12.87 13.39
N VAL A 70 1.19 -12.42 13.18
CA VAL A 70 2.37 -13.07 13.77
C VAL A 70 2.32 -13.05 15.30
N LYS A 71 1.86 -11.95 15.90
CA LYS A 71 1.68 -11.87 17.36
C LYS A 71 0.67 -12.92 17.85
N LEU A 72 -0.46 -13.09 17.16
CA LEU A 72 -1.49 -14.08 17.50
C LEU A 72 -1.01 -15.52 17.29
N ALA A 73 -0.30 -15.79 16.20
CA ALA A 73 0.29 -17.11 15.92
C ALA A 73 1.28 -17.51 17.02
N LYS A 74 2.17 -16.60 17.43
CA LYS A 74 3.10 -16.83 18.55
C LYS A 74 2.41 -17.08 19.90
N ALA A 75 1.17 -16.61 20.05
CA ALA A 75 0.34 -16.89 21.22
C ALA A 75 -0.45 -18.21 21.12
N GLY A 76 -0.27 -18.98 20.04
CA GLY A 76 -0.92 -20.27 19.82
C GLY A 76 -2.34 -20.18 19.24
N SER A 77 -2.68 -19.10 18.52
CA SER A 77 -3.98 -18.97 17.86
C SER A 77 -4.05 -19.90 16.63
N PRO A 78 -4.94 -20.92 16.61
CA PRO A 78 -5.01 -21.90 15.50
C PRO A 78 -5.37 -21.27 14.16
N ALA A 79 -6.11 -20.15 14.18
CA ALA A 79 -6.48 -19.42 12.96
C ALA A 79 -5.33 -18.55 12.39
N ALA A 80 -4.37 -18.16 13.22
CA ALA A 80 -3.28 -17.27 12.83
C ALA A 80 -2.03 -18.02 12.36
N GLU A 81 -1.77 -19.21 12.87
CA GLU A 81 -0.64 -20.07 12.48
C GLU A 81 -0.54 -20.32 10.96
N PRO A 82 -1.59 -20.82 10.26
CA PRO A 82 -1.49 -21.06 8.82
C PRO A 82 -1.30 -19.78 8.01
N LEU A 83 -1.77 -18.63 8.50
CA LEU A 83 -1.54 -17.33 7.87
C LEU A 83 -0.08 -16.88 8.03
N ALA A 84 0.52 -17.11 9.20
CA ALA A 84 1.93 -16.82 9.45
C ALA A 84 2.84 -17.68 8.56
N ASP A 85 2.55 -18.98 8.42
CA ASP A 85 3.27 -19.89 7.51
C ASP A 85 3.19 -19.40 6.06
N LYS A 86 1.99 -19.02 5.61
CA LYS A 86 1.79 -18.44 4.28
C LYS A 86 2.63 -17.16 4.09
N TYR A 87 2.70 -16.29 5.11
CA TYR A 87 3.49 -15.07 5.01
C TYR A 87 4.99 -15.34 4.91
N MET A 88 5.51 -16.38 5.59
CA MET A 88 6.89 -16.81 5.46
C MET A 88 7.19 -17.32 4.05
N LEU A 89 6.35 -18.20 3.51
CA LEU A 89 6.51 -18.70 2.13
C LEU A 89 6.50 -17.57 1.10
N GLU A 90 5.58 -16.62 1.25
CA GLU A 90 5.52 -15.44 0.37
C GLU A 90 6.77 -14.56 0.46
N GLN A 91 7.41 -14.47 1.63
CA GLN A 91 8.67 -13.72 1.78
C GLN A 91 9.80 -14.40 1.02
N ILE A 92 10.00 -15.70 1.25
CA ILE A 92 11.03 -16.51 0.58
C ILE A 92 10.87 -16.44 -0.95
N SER A 93 9.64 -16.44 -1.46
CA SER A 93 9.37 -16.36 -2.90
C SER A 93 9.69 -15.01 -3.55
N LYS A 94 9.93 -13.96 -2.74
CA LYS A 94 10.12 -12.57 -3.20
C LYS A 94 11.52 -12.01 -2.89
N GLU A 95 12.35 -12.79 -2.20
CA GLU A 95 13.81 -12.57 -2.07
C GLU A 95 14.54 -13.17 -3.28
#